data_AF-A0A5J4UIK4-F1
#
_entry.id   AF-A0A5J4UIK4-F1
#
_cell.length_a   1.000
_cell.length_b   1.000
_cell.length_c   1.000
_cell.angle_alpha   90.00
_cell.angle_beta   90.00
_cell.angle_gamma   90.00
#
_symmetry.space_group_name_H-M   'P 1'
#
loop_
_entity.id
_entity.type
_entity.pdbx_description
1 polymer ?
#
loop_
_entity_poly.entity_id
_entity_poly.type
_entity_poly.pdbx_seq_one_letter_code
_entity_poly.pdbx_strand_id
1 'polypeptide(L)'
;TPTAVASTIKAKNYIKTITYDNSQEDFVEKWLDQVFSEALQIRSDNKFTDEVPQRYEVPIIGFDCLKSATTLIFMNLKSNKYEIIDRPGPRSCPIHIIVKSTENSIHLKFIDAKNYVSADMELDDFLRDIGKVEPCESLIKESWLLLSAIDNRIKDYTDYHIDLLQNASLAKLSCLKKYAYCYKNFNISSCYNPEDKANPFDLSMRYWKSKVNSYNEQDKRKKRRIDHNITYDDYQHFHDVFLTQRCHMCQARFTYNNKPTLDRIVNEKSHTKINVLPCCPYCNNLPMTISNQEVYDSLRNDMRNIKISDCAIRKPYLRIASQLNQKRRDVNAQHHYKWLTLQQIIQNMDYIHVTDDDTDSLCLAIAH
;
A
#
# COMPACT_ATOMS: atom_id res chain seq x y z
N THR A 1 -23.84 26.57 0.65
CA THR A 1 -22.40 26.59 1.02
C THR A 1 -22.42 26.40 2.50
N PRO A 2 -21.65 25.46 3.09
CA PRO A 2 -21.98 25.02 4.44
C PRO A 2 -22.06 26.21 5.40
N THR A 3 -23.19 26.33 6.10
CA THR A 3 -23.49 27.30 7.13
C THR A 3 -22.88 26.91 8.47
N ALA A 4 -22.54 25.64 8.70
CA ALA A 4 -21.83 25.19 9.89
C ALA A 4 -20.94 23.94 9.68
N VAL A 5 -20.04 23.69 10.61
CA VAL A 5 -19.17 22.51 10.66
C VAL A 5 -19.07 22.05 12.11
N ALA A 6 -19.30 20.77 12.34
CA ALA A 6 -18.98 20.11 13.62
C ALA A 6 -17.90 19.07 13.41
N SER A 7 -16.93 19.03 14.31
CA SER A 7 -15.86 18.05 14.27
C SER A 7 -15.61 17.46 15.64
N THR A 8 -15.65 16.13 15.73
CA THR A 8 -15.30 15.39 16.94
C THR A 8 -13.91 14.80 16.75
N ILE A 9 -12.99 15.23 17.60
CA ILE A 9 -11.58 14.86 17.61
C ILE A 9 -11.35 13.81 18.68
N LYS A 10 -10.73 12.70 18.29
CA LYS A 10 -10.26 11.65 19.19
C LYS A 10 -8.74 11.68 19.28
N ALA A 11 -8.21 12.18 20.39
CA ALA A 11 -6.80 12.09 20.76
C ALA A 11 -6.59 10.92 21.75
N LYS A 12 -5.34 10.61 22.09
CA LYS A 12 -5.03 9.45 22.95
C LYS A 12 -5.68 9.55 24.34
N ASN A 13 -5.77 10.76 24.87
CA ASN A 13 -6.21 11.01 26.25
C ASN A 13 -7.56 11.73 26.35
N TYR A 14 -8.16 12.18 25.24
CA TYR A 14 -9.39 12.93 25.26
C TYR A 14 -10.20 12.82 23.96
N ILE A 15 -11.50 13.06 24.09
CA ILE A 15 -12.41 13.32 22.97
C ILE A 15 -12.91 14.75 23.12
N LYS A 16 -12.82 15.54 22.05
CA LYS A 16 -13.22 16.95 22.04
C LYS A 16 -14.10 17.20 20.82
N THR A 17 -15.22 17.88 20.99
CA THR A 17 -16.05 18.34 19.87
C THR A 17 -15.93 19.84 19.72
N ILE A 18 -15.76 20.31 18.48
CA ILE A 18 -15.68 21.72 18.10
C ILE A 18 -16.75 22.04 17.07
N THR A 19 -17.23 23.27 17.07
CA THR A 19 -18.23 23.76 16.11
C THR A 19 -17.92 25.17 15.65
N TYR A 20 -18.13 25.41 14.37
CA TYR A 20 -18.01 26.71 13.73
C TYR A 20 -19.18 26.92 12.79
N ASP A 21 -19.65 28.15 12.68
CA ASP A 21 -20.77 28.50 11.82
C ASP A 21 -20.53 29.83 11.11
N ASN A 22 -21.40 30.14 10.16
CA ASN A 22 -21.35 31.34 9.34
C ASN A 22 -21.66 32.63 10.10
N SER A 23 -22.02 32.58 11.39
CA SER A 23 -22.11 33.78 12.23
C SER A 23 -20.72 34.36 12.51
N GLN A 24 -19.67 33.54 12.36
CA GLN A 24 -18.29 33.94 12.53
C GLN A 24 -17.64 34.29 11.19
N GLU A 25 -16.96 35.43 11.13
CA GLU A 25 -16.12 35.75 9.98
C GLU A 25 -14.99 34.72 9.83
N ASP A 26 -14.76 34.29 8.58
CA ASP A 26 -13.75 33.28 8.18
C ASP A 26 -13.79 32.00 9.03
N PHE A 27 -15.00 31.53 9.39
CA PHE A 27 -15.20 30.37 10.26
C PHE A 27 -14.53 29.09 9.76
N VAL A 28 -14.40 28.92 8.43
CA VAL A 28 -13.69 27.77 7.83
C VAL A 28 -12.20 27.82 8.12
N GLU A 29 -11.57 29.00 8.05
CA GLU A 29 -10.14 29.13 8.39
C GLU A 29 -9.92 28.91 9.88
N LYS A 30 -10.78 29.47 10.74
CA LYS A 30 -10.74 29.23 12.19
C LYS A 30 -10.90 27.75 12.55
N TRP A 31 -11.80 27.06 11.86
CA TRP A 31 -11.99 25.63 12.00
C TRP A 31 -10.74 24.86 11.55
N LEU A 32 -10.16 25.17 10.39
CA LEU A 32 -8.93 24.52 9.92
C LEU A 32 -7.75 24.77 10.86
N ASP A 33 -7.56 26.00 11.35
CA ASP A 33 -6.54 26.36 12.34
C ASP A 33 -6.65 25.45 13.58
N GLN A 34 -7.88 25.26 14.09
CA GLN A 34 -8.13 24.38 15.23
C GLN A 34 -7.83 22.91 14.89
N VAL A 35 -8.29 22.42 13.73
CA VAL A 35 -8.06 21.03 13.31
C VAL A 35 -6.57 20.71 13.14
N PHE A 36 -5.79 21.62 12.54
CA PHE A 36 -4.34 21.47 12.43
C PHE A 36 -3.66 21.49 13.80
N SER A 37 -4.12 22.34 14.74
CA SER A 37 -3.63 22.34 16.11
C SER A 37 -3.86 20.99 16.81
N GLU A 38 -5.04 20.39 16.65
CA GLU A 38 -5.33 19.06 17.21
C GLU A 38 -4.53 17.95 16.50
N ALA A 39 -4.32 18.07 15.18
CA ALA A 39 -3.51 17.12 14.41
C ALA A 39 -2.05 17.09 14.86
N LEU A 40 -1.50 18.23 15.30
CA LEU A 40 -0.17 18.30 15.92
C LEU A 40 -0.09 17.46 17.20
N GLN A 41 -1.15 17.50 18.03
CA GLN A 41 -1.24 16.68 19.23
C GLN A 41 -1.36 15.20 18.89
N ILE A 42 -2.25 14.83 17.96
CA ILE A 42 -2.44 13.43 17.51
C ILE A 42 -1.12 12.85 16.97
N ARG A 43 -0.37 13.62 16.20
CA ARG A 43 0.97 13.22 15.75
C ARG A 43 1.91 12.98 16.92
N SER A 44 1.90 13.86 17.92
CA SER A 44 2.75 13.71 19.10
C SER A 44 2.40 12.46 19.90
N ASP A 45 1.11 12.16 20.03
CA ASP A 45 0.59 10.99 20.73
C ASP A 45 0.98 9.67 20.03
N ASN A 46 1.18 9.72 18.70
CA ASN A 46 1.48 8.60 17.80
C ASN A 46 2.94 8.49 17.35
N LYS A 47 3.86 9.16 18.03
CA LYS A 47 5.29 8.99 17.72
C LYS A 47 5.76 7.58 18.08
N PHE A 48 6.26 6.85 17.09
CA PHE A 48 7.00 5.62 17.33
C PHE A 48 8.37 5.93 17.96
N THR A 49 8.92 4.99 18.74
CA THR A 49 10.24 5.12 19.37
C THR A 49 11.37 5.23 18.35
N ASP A 50 11.16 4.70 17.15
CA ASP A 50 12.14 4.67 16.09
C ASP A 50 11.86 5.83 15.11
N GLU A 51 12.83 6.75 14.97
CA GLU A 51 12.74 7.96 14.16
C GLU A 51 12.81 7.69 12.64
N VAL A 52 11.91 6.86 12.11
CA VAL A 52 11.75 6.75 10.65
C VAL A 52 10.99 7.99 10.17
N PRO A 53 11.55 8.83 9.27
CA PRO A 53 10.83 9.98 8.74
C PRO A 53 9.61 9.49 7.93
N GLN A 54 8.41 9.63 8.50
CA GLN A 54 7.16 9.31 7.83
C GLN A 54 6.38 10.58 7.51
N ARG A 55 5.66 10.55 6.37
CA ARG A 55 4.63 11.55 6.10
C ARG A 55 3.46 11.26 7.04
N TYR A 56 3.27 12.11 8.04
CA TYR A 56 2.16 12.01 8.98
C TYR A 56 0.89 12.59 8.34
N GLU A 57 0.00 11.69 7.94
CA GLU A 57 -1.34 11.99 7.46
C GLU A 57 -2.34 11.72 8.59
N VAL A 58 -3.01 12.77 9.07
CA VAL A 58 -4.09 12.64 10.07
C VAL A 58 -5.42 12.51 9.32
N PRO A 59 -6.16 11.40 9.48
CA PRO A 59 -7.40 11.17 8.75
C PRO A 59 -8.56 12.01 9.32
N ILE A 60 -9.24 12.72 8.43
CA ILE A 60 -10.44 13.50 8.69
C ILE A 60 -11.58 12.82 7.92
N ILE A 61 -12.56 12.27 8.62
CA ILE A 61 -13.53 11.35 8.03
C ILE A 61 -14.91 11.97 8.12
N GLY A 62 -15.59 12.15 7.00
CA GLY A 62 -17.03 12.45 6.99
C GLY A 62 -17.81 11.41 6.22
N PHE A 63 -19.12 11.52 6.20
CA PHE A 63 -20.00 10.63 5.43
C PHE A 63 -20.61 11.38 4.24
N ASP A 64 -20.42 10.85 3.03
CA ASP A 64 -20.81 11.47 1.75
C ASP A 64 -20.39 12.94 1.61
N CYS A 65 -19.23 13.25 2.20
CA CYS A 65 -18.86 14.62 2.51
C CYS A 65 -17.85 15.19 1.52
N LEU A 66 -17.16 14.37 0.72
CA LEU A 66 -15.99 14.84 -0.05
C LEU A 66 -16.31 15.93 -1.07
N LYS A 67 -17.50 15.90 -1.68
CA LYS A 67 -17.95 16.96 -2.61
C LYS A 67 -18.18 18.27 -1.86
N SER A 68 -18.85 18.20 -0.71
CA SER A 68 -19.13 19.36 0.15
C SER A 68 -17.86 19.90 0.80
N ALA A 69 -16.98 19.03 1.28
CA ALA A 69 -15.66 19.36 1.83
C ALA A 69 -14.75 20.01 0.78
N THR A 70 -14.75 19.49 -0.46
CA THR A 70 -14.07 20.15 -1.59
C THR A 70 -14.60 21.57 -1.74
N THR A 71 -15.90 21.76 -1.81
CA THR A 71 -16.51 23.09 -1.98
C THR A 71 -16.17 24.02 -0.80
N LEU A 72 -16.31 23.53 0.42
CA LEU A 72 -15.99 24.25 1.65
C LEU A 72 -14.53 24.71 1.65
N ILE A 73 -13.58 23.81 1.40
CA ILE A 73 -12.15 24.10 1.46
C ILE A 73 -11.74 24.96 0.26
N PHE A 74 -12.08 24.58 -0.97
CA PHE A 74 -11.68 25.33 -2.17
C PHE A 74 -12.24 26.75 -2.22
N MET A 75 -13.48 26.96 -1.75
CA MET A 75 -14.11 28.29 -1.84
C MET A 75 -13.75 29.21 -0.67
N ASN A 76 -13.31 28.67 0.47
CA ASN A 76 -13.10 29.47 1.68
C ASN A 76 -11.63 29.56 2.14
N LEU A 77 -10.69 28.90 1.46
CA LEU A 77 -9.27 29.17 1.65
C LEU A 77 -8.93 30.52 0.99
N LYS A 78 -8.97 31.59 1.78
CA LYS A 78 -8.56 32.94 1.33
C LYS A 78 -7.08 33.18 1.59
N SER A 79 -6.50 32.47 2.56
CA SER A 79 -5.10 32.59 2.96
C SER A 79 -4.19 31.56 2.29
N ASN A 80 -2.90 31.93 2.14
CA ASN A 80 -1.84 31.04 1.66
C ASN A 80 -1.32 30.06 2.74
N LYS A 81 -2.06 29.90 3.84
CA LYS A 81 -1.69 29.02 4.96
C LYS A 81 -1.83 27.53 4.62
N TYR A 82 -2.75 27.21 3.71
CA TYR A 82 -3.13 25.84 3.39
C TYR A 82 -3.07 25.55 1.89
N GLU A 83 -2.55 24.39 1.54
CA GLU A 83 -2.39 23.94 0.16
C GLU A 83 -3.00 22.54 -0.02
N ILE A 84 -3.79 22.35 -1.08
CA ILE A 84 -4.29 21.03 -1.46
C ILE A 84 -3.22 20.35 -2.34
N ILE A 85 -2.57 19.32 -1.80
CA ILE A 85 -1.44 18.66 -2.46
C ILE A 85 -1.83 17.39 -3.24
N ASP A 86 -2.97 16.79 -2.92
CA ASP A 86 -3.46 15.60 -3.60
C ASP A 86 -5.00 15.53 -3.58
N ARG A 87 -5.60 15.16 -4.71
CA ARG A 87 -7.05 15.01 -4.89
C ARG A 87 -7.36 14.04 -6.04
N PRO A 88 -7.15 12.74 -5.86
CA PRO A 88 -7.40 11.78 -6.92
C PRO A 88 -8.90 11.61 -7.20
N GLY A 89 -9.22 11.32 -8.47
CA GLY A 89 -10.58 11.09 -8.94
C GLY A 89 -11.21 12.29 -9.67
N PRO A 90 -12.43 12.10 -10.22
CA PRO A 90 -13.19 13.15 -10.89
C PRO A 90 -13.42 14.39 -10.02
N ARG A 91 -13.76 15.53 -10.65
CA ARG A 91 -14.13 16.75 -9.90
C ARG A 91 -15.37 16.55 -9.01
N SER A 92 -16.34 15.77 -9.47
CA SER A 92 -17.59 15.50 -8.77
C SER A 92 -17.48 14.43 -7.68
N CYS A 93 -16.49 13.54 -7.77
CA CYS A 93 -16.34 12.37 -6.89
C CYS A 93 -14.86 12.16 -6.55
N PRO A 94 -14.26 13.00 -5.68
CA PRO A 94 -12.90 12.77 -5.19
C PRO A 94 -12.85 11.46 -4.38
N ILE A 95 -11.73 10.75 -4.42
CA ILE A 95 -11.51 9.56 -3.58
C ILE A 95 -11.07 9.96 -2.17
N HIS A 96 -10.16 10.93 -2.09
CA HIS A 96 -9.71 11.60 -0.87
C HIS A 96 -9.18 13.00 -1.22
N ILE A 97 -8.92 13.82 -0.21
CA ILE A 97 -8.28 15.13 -0.36
C ILE A 97 -7.16 15.23 0.66
N ILE A 98 -5.97 15.65 0.25
CA ILE A 98 -4.87 15.93 1.17
C ILE A 98 -4.62 17.43 1.22
N VAL A 99 -4.77 17.99 2.42
CA VAL A 99 -4.50 19.40 2.72
C VAL A 99 -3.26 19.48 3.60
N LYS A 100 -2.32 20.33 3.20
CA LYS A 100 -1.07 20.58 3.89
C LYS A 100 -1.07 22.01 4.44
N SER A 101 -0.53 22.19 5.64
CA SER A 101 -0.18 23.53 6.15
C SER A 101 1.18 23.97 5.61
N THR A 102 1.34 25.24 5.26
CA THR A 102 2.62 25.82 4.87
C THR A 102 3.56 26.02 6.07
N GLU A 103 3.01 26.05 7.28
CA GLU A 103 3.73 26.35 8.52
C GLU A 103 4.24 25.08 9.23
N ASN A 104 3.72 23.90 8.89
CA ASN A 104 4.09 22.65 9.54
C ASN A 104 4.16 21.47 8.55
N SER A 105 4.70 20.34 9.02
CA SER A 105 4.90 19.14 8.19
C SER A 105 3.73 18.15 8.23
N ILE A 106 2.57 18.54 8.77
CA ILE A 106 1.40 17.67 8.91
C ILE A 106 0.52 17.80 7.67
N HIS A 107 -0.02 16.66 7.25
CA HIS A 107 -1.05 16.59 6.24
C HIS A 107 -2.36 16.12 6.87
N LEU A 108 -3.45 16.80 6.55
CA LEU A 108 -4.80 16.33 6.83
C LEU A 108 -5.29 15.56 5.62
N LYS A 109 -5.80 14.36 5.84
CA LYS A 109 -6.33 13.49 4.79
C LYS A 109 -7.82 13.34 4.96
N PHE A 110 -8.59 14.03 4.14
CA PHE A 110 -10.03 13.93 4.10
C PHE A 110 -10.45 12.65 3.37
N ILE A 111 -11.22 11.81 4.04
CA ILE A 111 -11.69 10.51 3.56
C ILE A 111 -13.21 10.45 3.73
N ASP A 112 -13.86 9.73 2.82
CA ASP A 112 -15.29 9.44 2.93
C ASP A 112 -15.54 8.08 3.59
N ALA A 113 -16.33 8.05 4.66
CA ALA A 113 -16.83 6.83 5.27
C ALA A 113 -17.74 6.03 4.32
N LYS A 114 -18.42 6.71 3.37
CA LYS A 114 -19.25 6.07 2.34
C LYS A 114 -18.43 5.13 1.44
N ASN A 115 -17.11 5.34 1.32
CA ASN A 115 -16.21 4.43 0.60
C ASN A 115 -16.09 3.04 1.26
N TYR A 116 -16.49 2.91 2.53
CA TYR A 116 -16.39 1.67 3.31
C TYR A 116 -17.69 0.88 3.41
N VAL A 117 -18.73 1.31 2.69
CA VAL A 117 -20.08 0.73 2.74
C VAL A 117 -20.66 0.57 1.34
N SER A 118 -21.91 0.10 1.24
CA SER A 118 -22.61 -0.02 -0.04
C SER A 118 -23.00 1.36 -0.58
N ALA A 119 -23.21 1.45 -1.89
CA ALA A 119 -23.46 2.74 -2.55
C ALA A 119 -24.80 3.38 -2.16
N ASP A 120 -25.75 2.55 -1.75
CA ASP A 120 -27.10 2.88 -1.29
C ASP A 120 -27.18 3.15 0.22
N MET A 121 -26.06 3.07 0.95
CA MET A 121 -26.05 3.34 2.38
C MET A 121 -26.13 4.84 2.65
N GLU A 122 -27.14 5.22 3.44
CA GLU A 122 -27.33 6.57 3.97
C GLU A 122 -26.72 6.71 5.38
N LEU A 123 -26.52 7.95 5.83
CA LEU A 123 -25.86 8.23 7.11
C LEU A 123 -26.65 7.63 8.30
N ASP A 124 -27.96 7.81 8.29
CA ASP A 124 -28.87 7.28 9.31
C ASP A 124 -28.76 5.75 9.46
N ASP A 125 -28.70 5.04 8.33
CA ASP A 125 -28.52 3.59 8.30
C ASP A 125 -27.11 3.20 8.72
N PHE A 126 -26.09 3.96 8.32
CA PHE A 126 -24.72 3.76 8.79
C PHE A 126 -24.62 3.86 10.32
N LEU A 127 -25.27 4.85 10.92
CA LEU A 127 -25.32 5.03 12.38
C LEU A 127 -26.05 3.89 13.08
N ARG A 128 -27.19 3.43 12.55
CA ARG A 128 -27.94 2.32 13.13
C ARG A 128 -27.23 0.97 12.95
N ASP A 129 -26.81 0.65 11.73
CA ASP A 129 -26.29 -0.67 11.38
C ASP A 129 -24.85 -0.88 11.82
N ILE A 130 -23.99 0.12 11.66
CA ILE A 130 -22.56 0.03 11.99
C ILE A 130 -22.29 0.70 13.33
N GLY A 131 -22.85 1.90 13.56
CA GLY A 131 -22.69 2.61 14.82
C GLY A 131 -23.41 1.97 16.00
N LYS A 132 -24.48 1.21 15.76
CA LYS A 132 -25.37 0.70 16.82
C LYS A 132 -25.90 1.83 17.71
N VAL A 133 -26.17 2.98 17.09
CA VAL A 133 -26.66 4.19 17.73
C VAL A 133 -27.83 4.77 16.95
N GLU A 134 -28.72 5.47 17.64
CA GLU A 134 -29.82 6.18 16.98
C GLU A 134 -29.34 7.54 16.45
N PRO A 135 -29.72 7.91 15.21
CA PRO A 135 -29.46 9.22 14.63
C PRO A 135 -30.04 10.36 15.46
N CYS A 136 -29.46 11.54 15.29
CA CYS A 136 -29.87 12.74 16.00
C CYS A 136 -29.67 13.98 15.14
N GLU A 137 -30.65 14.87 15.14
CA GLU A 137 -30.65 16.13 14.35
C GLU A 137 -29.61 17.17 14.84
N SER A 138 -29.02 16.98 16.03
CA SER A 138 -27.99 17.90 16.53
C SER A 138 -26.66 17.63 15.85
N LEU A 139 -26.17 18.60 15.07
CA LEU A 139 -24.89 18.51 14.34
C LEU A 139 -23.70 18.09 15.23
N ILE A 140 -23.63 18.61 16.46
CA ILE A 140 -22.61 18.25 17.46
C ILE A 140 -22.70 16.78 17.81
N LYS A 141 -23.92 16.32 18.11
CA LYS A 141 -24.17 14.95 18.52
C LYS A 141 -23.96 13.99 17.37
N GLU A 142 -24.39 14.35 16.16
CA GLU A 142 -24.17 13.58 14.95
C GLU A 142 -22.68 13.36 14.66
N SER A 143 -21.85 14.40 14.77
CA SER A 143 -20.38 14.25 14.65
C SER A 143 -19.80 13.25 15.66
N TRP A 144 -20.32 13.22 16.88
CA TRP A 144 -19.91 12.26 17.91
C TRP A 144 -20.41 10.84 17.61
N LEU A 145 -21.65 10.69 17.13
CA LEU A 145 -22.21 9.40 16.70
C LEU A 145 -21.44 8.84 15.49
N LEU A 146 -21.04 9.69 14.55
CA LEU A 146 -20.21 9.32 13.41
C LEU A 146 -18.86 8.77 13.85
N LEU A 147 -18.20 9.40 14.84
CA LEU A 147 -16.97 8.88 15.42
C LEU A 147 -17.18 7.47 16.00
N SER A 148 -18.26 7.25 16.75
CA SER A 148 -18.60 5.94 17.32
C SER A 148 -18.83 4.89 16.22
N ALA A 149 -19.48 5.26 15.12
CA ALA A 149 -19.72 4.37 13.99
C ALA A 149 -18.42 4.01 13.25
N ILE A 150 -17.52 4.97 13.08
CA ILE A 150 -16.19 4.73 12.51
C ILE A 150 -15.36 3.81 13.41
N ASP A 151 -15.37 4.03 14.73
CA ASP A 151 -14.68 3.16 15.69
C ASP A 151 -15.16 1.70 15.60
N ASN A 152 -16.48 1.50 15.54
CA ASN A 152 -17.04 0.17 15.33
C ASN A 152 -16.60 -0.42 13.99
N ARG A 153 -16.56 0.41 12.93
CA ARG A 153 -16.10 -0.04 11.62
C ARG A 153 -14.63 -0.42 11.60
N ILE A 154 -13.76 0.30 12.30
CA ILE A 154 -12.34 -0.05 12.48
C ILE A 154 -12.22 -1.39 13.24
N LYS A 155 -13.04 -1.58 14.28
CA LYS A 155 -13.07 -2.80 15.08
C LYS A 155 -13.37 -4.05 14.25
N ASP A 156 -14.27 -3.97 13.26
CA ASP A 156 -14.57 -5.08 12.33
C ASP A 156 -13.34 -5.67 11.61
N TYR A 157 -12.29 -4.85 11.44
CA TYR A 157 -11.07 -5.20 10.70
C TYR A 157 -9.84 -5.42 11.59
N THR A 158 -9.95 -5.13 12.90
CA THR A 158 -8.84 -5.21 13.85
C THR A 158 -8.34 -6.65 14.00
N ASP A 159 -9.25 -7.63 14.09
CA ASP A 159 -8.92 -9.07 14.20
C ASP A 159 -8.15 -9.61 12.98
N TYR A 160 -8.22 -8.91 11.85
CA TYR A 160 -7.53 -9.27 10.61
C TYR A 160 -6.20 -8.51 10.46
N HIS A 161 -5.82 -7.67 11.42
CA HIS A 161 -4.68 -6.76 11.36
C HIS A 161 -4.73 -5.84 10.13
N ILE A 162 -5.94 -5.41 9.76
CA ILE A 162 -6.15 -4.49 8.63
C ILE A 162 -6.45 -3.10 9.19
N ASP A 163 -5.59 -2.15 8.85
CA ASP A 163 -5.85 -0.72 9.08
C ASP A 163 -6.91 -0.22 8.08
N LEU A 164 -8.08 0.17 8.59
CA LEU A 164 -9.18 0.68 7.76
C LEU A 164 -8.79 1.97 7.01
N LEU A 165 -8.11 2.89 7.71
CA LEU A 165 -7.89 4.28 7.29
C LEU A 165 -6.76 4.41 6.25
N GLN A 166 -5.86 3.43 6.20
CA GLN A 166 -4.87 3.28 5.12
C GLN A 166 -5.46 2.74 3.80
N ASN A 167 -6.73 2.36 3.79
CA ASN A 167 -7.39 1.77 2.63
C ASN A 167 -8.48 2.67 2.07
N ALA A 168 -8.61 2.70 0.75
CA ALA A 168 -9.44 3.68 0.04
C ALA A 168 -10.82 3.15 -0.38
N SER A 169 -11.13 1.86 -0.20
CA SER A 169 -12.42 1.30 -0.63
C SER A 169 -12.80 0.00 0.05
N LEU A 170 -14.11 -0.24 0.15
CA LEU A 170 -14.71 -1.49 0.62
C LEU A 170 -14.25 -2.71 -0.20
N ALA A 171 -14.07 -2.56 -1.51
CA ALA A 171 -13.58 -3.64 -2.37
C ALA A 171 -12.15 -4.07 -1.97
N LYS A 172 -11.26 -3.10 -1.73
CA LYS A 172 -9.89 -3.38 -1.26
C LYS A 172 -9.91 -4.05 0.12
N LEU A 173 -10.73 -3.54 1.05
CA LEU A 173 -10.91 -4.12 2.38
C LEU A 173 -11.44 -5.56 2.31
N SER A 174 -12.40 -5.85 1.43
CA SER A 174 -12.93 -7.20 1.20
C SER A 174 -11.84 -8.15 0.69
N CYS A 175 -11.01 -7.69 -0.25
CA CYS A 175 -9.85 -8.46 -0.70
C CYS A 175 -8.86 -8.72 0.43
N LEU A 176 -8.48 -7.71 1.21
CA LEU A 176 -7.55 -7.86 2.34
C LEU A 176 -8.09 -8.83 3.39
N LYS A 177 -9.38 -8.74 3.73
CA LYS A 177 -10.03 -9.67 4.66
C LYS A 177 -9.99 -11.11 4.17
N LYS A 178 -10.24 -11.35 2.88
CA LYS A 178 -10.09 -12.68 2.25
C LYS A 178 -8.66 -13.19 2.36
N TYR A 179 -7.66 -12.34 2.10
CA TYR A 179 -6.26 -12.69 2.26
C TYR A 179 -5.93 -13.04 3.72
N ALA A 180 -6.28 -12.18 4.67
CA ALA A 180 -6.06 -12.44 6.09
C ALA A 180 -6.66 -13.78 6.53
N TYR A 181 -7.86 -14.12 6.03
CA TYR A 181 -8.49 -15.41 6.32
C TYR A 181 -7.76 -16.61 5.68
N CYS A 182 -7.44 -16.54 4.39
CA CYS A 182 -6.75 -17.64 3.68
C CYS A 182 -5.37 -17.93 4.28
N TYR A 183 -4.68 -16.89 4.74
CA TYR A 183 -3.32 -16.97 5.28
C TYR A 183 -3.29 -16.94 6.81
N LYS A 184 -4.42 -17.13 7.51
CA LYS A 184 -4.46 -17.08 8.99
C LYS A 184 -3.55 -18.09 9.68
N ASN A 185 -3.32 -19.24 9.03
CA ASN A 185 -2.42 -20.31 9.51
C ASN A 185 -1.06 -20.29 8.81
N PHE A 186 -0.81 -19.28 7.97
CA PHE A 186 0.45 -19.12 7.28
C PHE A 186 1.48 -18.62 8.29
N ASN A 187 2.33 -19.53 8.73
CA ASN A 187 3.47 -19.21 9.56
C ASN A 187 4.66 -18.99 8.65
N ILE A 188 5.11 -17.75 8.60
CA ILE A 188 6.21 -17.35 7.72
C ILE A 188 7.56 -17.98 8.10
N SER A 189 7.68 -18.42 9.36
CA SER A 189 8.83 -19.16 9.87
C SER A 189 8.74 -20.67 9.62
N SER A 190 7.56 -21.18 9.24
CA SER A 190 7.38 -22.60 8.96
C SER A 190 8.00 -22.98 7.61
N CYS A 191 8.80 -24.05 7.62
CA CYS A 191 9.29 -24.68 6.40
C CYS A 191 8.19 -25.57 5.81
N TYR A 192 7.34 -25.00 4.97
CA TYR A 192 6.41 -25.78 4.16
C TYR A 192 7.19 -26.57 3.11
N ASN A 193 6.94 -27.88 3.02
CA ASN A 193 7.38 -28.71 1.90
C ASN A 193 6.26 -28.70 0.86
N PRO A 194 6.24 -27.78 -0.12
CA PRO A 194 5.25 -27.85 -1.19
C PRO A 194 5.39 -29.21 -1.88
N GLU A 195 4.28 -29.88 -2.15
CA GLU A 195 4.24 -31.10 -2.94
C GLU A 195 4.65 -30.77 -4.39
N ASP A 196 5.96 -30.71 -4.63
CA ASP A 196 6.51 -30.53 -5.96
C ASP A 196 6.71 -31.91 -6.59
N LYS A 197 5.77 -32.30 -7.45
CA LYS A 197 5.85 -33.54 -8.23
C LYS A 197 6.87 -33.46 -9.37
N ALA A 198 7.56 -32.32 -9.54
CA ALA A 198 8.57 -32.19 -10.57
C ALA A 198 9.83 -32.98 -10.23
N ASN A 199 10.41 -33.60 -11.25
CA ASN A 199 11.67 -34.32 -11.11
C ASN A 199 12.79 -33.35 -10.68
N PRO A 200 13.65 -33.75 -9.73
CA PRO A 200 14.85 -33.01 -9.38
C PRO A 200 15.71 -32.72 -10.61
N PHE A 201 16.36 -31.56 -10.63
CA PHE A 201 17.32 -31.24 -11.67
C PHE A 201 18.57 -32.11 -11.50
N ASP A 202 18.83 -32.97 -12.49
CA ASP A 202 20.06 -33.73 -12.56
C ASP A 202 21.12 -32.92 -13.35
N LEU A 203 22.22 -32.59 -12.69
CA LEU A 203 23.25 -31.73 -13.27
C LEU A 203 24.07 -32.50 -14.31
N SER A 204 23.85 -32.23 -15.60
CA SER A 204 24.74 -32.81 -16.62
C SER A 204 26.12 -32.13 -16.67
N MET A 205 27.16 -32.91 -16.99
CA MET A 205 28.52 -32.39 -17.21
C MET A 205 28.58 -31.28 -18.28
N ARG A 206 27.77 -31.38 -19.34
CA ARG A 206 27.67 -30.34 -20.38
C ARG A 206 27.14 -29.02 -19.82
N TYR A 207 26.11 -29.09 -18.98
CA TYR A 207 25.56 -27.90 -18.31
C TYR A 207 26.59 -27.30 -17.35
N TRP A 208 27.28 -28.14 -16.57
CA TRP A 208 28.34 -27.70 -15.65
C TRP A 208 29.47 -26.96 -16.38
N LYS A 209 30.00 -27.52 -17.47
CA LYS A 209 31.04 -26.87 -18.29
C LYS A 209 30.59 -25.50 -18.81
N SER A 210 29.36 -25.40 -19.30
CA SER A 210 28.77 -24.13 -19.75
C SER A 210 28.70 -23.09 -18.63
N LYS A 211 28.29 -23.52 -17.42
CA LYS A 211 28.21 -22.66 -16.23
C LYS A 211 29.58 -22.17 -15.78
N VAL A 212 30.56 -23.07 -15.61
CA VAL A 212 31.93 -22.72 -15.22
C VAL A 212 32.54 -21.70 -16.17
N ASN A 213 32.38 -21.88 -17.49
CA ASN A 213 32.84 -20.91 -18.48
C ASN A 213 32.18 -19.55 -18.32
N SER A 214 30.86 -19.51 -18.07
CA SER A 214 30.15 -18.26 -17.82
C SER A 214 30.67 -17.55 -16.57
N TYR A 215 30.93 -18.28 -15.48
CA TYR A 215 31.45 -17.70 -14.24
C TYR A 215 32.87 -17.14 -14.40
N ASN A 216 33.74 -17.87 -15.10
CA ASN A 216 35.09 -17.41 -15.44
C ASN A 216 35.07 -16.12 -16.27
N GLU A 217 34.23 -16.05 -17.30
CA GLU A 217 34.10 -14.85 -18.13
C GLU A 217 33.52 -13.66 -17.35
N GLN A 218 32.58 -13.90 -16.43
CA GLN A 218 32.05 -12.85 -15.55
C GLN A 218 33.13 -12.26 -14.63
N ASP A 219 33.93 -13.12 -14.01
CA ASP A 219 35.00 -12.70 -13.10
C ASP A 219 36.14 -12.00 -13.85
N LYS A 220 36.48 -12.46 -15.05
CA LYS A 220 37.42 -11.81 -15.96
C LYS A 220 36.98 -10.39 -16.35
N ARG A 221 35.71 -10.22 -16.76
CA ARG A 221 35.14 -8.90 -17.11
C ARG A 221 35.17 -7.90 -15.94
N LYS A 222 35.08 -8.41 -14.71
CA LYS A 222 35.12 -7.60 -13.48
C LYS A 222 36.53 -7.53 -12.86
N LYS A 223 37.57 -8.02 -13.55
CA LYS A 223 38.98 -8.02 -13.11
C LYS A 223 39.19 -8.68 -11.73
N ARG A 224 38.45 -9.73 -11.42
CA ARG A 224 38.63 -10.52 -10.18
C ARG A 224 39.75 -11.56 -10.32
N ARG A 225 40.29 -12.05 -9.20
CA ARG A 225 41.26 -13.16 -9.20
C ARG A 225 40.61 -14.45 -9.67
N ILE A 226 41.21 -15.14 -10.64
CA ILE A 226 40.66 -16.36 -11.26
C ILE A 226 41.46 -17.64 -10.93
N ASP A 227 42.57 -17.50 -10.20
CA ASP A 227 43.52 -18.58 -9.86
C ASP A 227 42.91 -19.70 -9.00
N HIS A 228 41.82 -19.40 -8.29
CA HIS A 228 41.11 -20.35 -7.42
C HIS A 228 39.62 -20.47 -7.76
N ASN A 229 39.22 -20.18 -9.00
CA ASN A 229 37.82 -20.27 -9.41
C ASN A 229 37.36 -21.73 -9.49
N ILE A 230 36.04 -21.94 -9.41
CA ILE A 230 35.44 -23.26 -9.69
C ILE A 230 35.88 -23.80 -11.05
N THR A 231 36.15 -25.10 -11.09
CA THR A 231 36.64 -25.80 -12.28
C THR A 231 35.68 -26.89 -12.72
N TYR A 232 36.00 -27.55 -13.84
CA TYR A 232 35.22 -28.70 -14.29
C TYR A 232 35.32 -29.90 -13.32
N ASP A 233 36.42 -30.02 -12.58
CA ASP A 233 36.67 -31.12 -11.64
C ASP A 233 35.75 -31.04 -10.40
N ASP A 234 35.15 -29.87 -10.16
CA ASP A 234 34.21 -29.65 -9.07
C ASP A 234 32.80 -30.18 -9.36
N TYR A 235 32.62 -30.85 -10.51
CA TYR A 235 31.33 -31.38 -10.97
C TYR A 235 30.61 -32.20 -9.90
N GLN A 236 31.29 -33.19 -9.32
CA GLN A 236 30.63 -34.11 -8.38
C GLN A 236 30.12 -33.38 -7.15
N HIS A 237 30.92 -32.44 -6.62
CA HIS A 237 30.54 -31.63 -5.49
C HIS A 237 29.25 -30.81 -5.77
N PHE A 238 29.19 -30.12 -6.91
CA PHE A 238 28.03 -29.30 -7.23
C PHE A 238 26.82 -30.09 -7.75
N HIS A 239 27.04 -31.30 -8.28
CA HIS A 239 25.99 -32.26 -8.57
C HIS A 239 25.24 -32.64 -7.28
N ASP A 240 25.98 -33.05 -6.25
CA ASP A 240 25.41 -33.41 -4.94
C ASP A 240 24.75 -32.19 -4.27
N VAL A 241 25.36 -31.01 -4.34
CA VAL A 241 24.78 -29.77 -3.82
C VAL A 241 23.43 -29.45 -4.48
N PHE A 242 23.30 -29.54 -5.80
CA PHE A 242 22.04 -29.21 -6.48
C PHE A 242 20.95 -30.28 -6.32
N LEU A 243 21.34 -31.53 -6.04
CA LEU A 243 20.37 -32.60 -5.74
C LEU A 243 19.84 -32.53 -4.31
N THR A 244 20.72 -32.22 -3.34
CA THR A 244 20.39 -32.28 -1.92
C THR A 244 19.93 -30.94 -1.35
N GLN A 245 20.52 -29.83 -1.82
CA GLN A 245 20.23 -28.50 -1.32
C GLN A 245 19.16 -27.80 -2.14
N ARG A 246 18.65 -26.72 -1.57
CA ARG A 246 17.64 -25.84 -2.18
C ARG A 246 18.26 -24.49 -2.49
N CYS A 247 17.55 -23.67 -3.26
CA CYS A 247 17.92 -22.28 -3.44
C CYS A 247 18.11 -21.61 -2.06
N HIS A 248 19.30 -21.13 -1.81
CA HIS A 248 19.68 -20.55 -0.53
C HIS A 248 18.84 -19.32 -0.16
N MET A 249 18.40 -18.54 -1.15
CA MET A 249 17.48 -17.43 -0.95
C MET A 249 16.04 -17.91 -0.75
N CYS A 250 15.42 -18.53 -1.76
CA CYS A 250 13.97 -18.82 -1.74
C CYS A 250 13.58 -20.23 -1.24
N GLN A 251 14.52 -21.08 -0.84
CA GLN A 251 14.29 -22.50 -0.45
C GLN A 251 13.58 -23.38 -1.51
N ALA A 252 13.43 -22.91 -2.76
CA ALA A 252 12.88 -23.72 -3.83
C ALA A 252 13.83 -24.87 -4.21
N ARG A 253 13.27 -26.04 -4.52
CA ARG A 253 14.04 -27.17 -5.09
C ARG A 253 14.49 -26.82 -6.51
N PHE A 254 15.61 -27.39 -6.92
CA PHE A 254 16.08 -27.27 -8.30
C PHE A 254 15.39 -28.31 -9.17
N THR A 255 14.79 -27.83 -10.26
CA THR A 255 14.06 -28.64 -11.24
C THR A 255 14.45 -28.20 -12.64
N TYR A 256 14.02 -28.92 -13.68
CA TYR A 256 14.29 -28.51 -15.06
C TYR A 256 13.68 -27.15 -15.42
N ASN A 257 12.61 -26.73 -14.74
CA ASN A 257 12.01 -25.41 -14.87
C ASN A 257 12.69 -24.35 -13.98
N ASN A 258 13.32 -24.79 -12.87
CA ASN A 258 14.05 -23.95 -11.93
C ASN A 258 15.52 -24.39 -11.84
N LYS A 259 16.29 -24.17 -12.90
CA LYS A 259 17.67 -24.68 -13.01
C LYS A 259 18.62 -23.94 -12.05
N PRO A 260 19.53 -24.65 -11.37
CA PRO A 260 20.41 -24.05 -10.38
C PRO A 260 21.45 -23.10 -11.00
N THR A 261 21.83 -22.12 -10.20
CA THR A 261 22.97 -21.22 -10.43
C THR A 261 23.77 -21.11 -9.13
N LEU A 262 24.97 -20.55 -9.21
CA LEU A 262 25.78 -20.18 -8.06
C LEU A 262 25.70 -18.66 -7.87
N ASP A 263 25.31 -18.25 -6.67
CA ASP A 263 25.32 -16.87 -6.20
C ASP A 263 26.55 -16.65 -5.31
N ARG A 264 27.17 -15.47 -5.41
CA ARG A 264 28.37 -15.14 -4.64
C ARG A 264 27.98 -14.62 -3.26
N ILE A 265 28.65 -15.12 -2.22
CA ILE A 265 28.49 -14.59 -0.86
C ILE A 265 29.09 -13.17 -0.78
N VAL A 266 30.30 -13.00 -1.32
CA VAL A 266 30.98 -11.71 -1.44
C VAL A 266 31.18 -11.40 -2.93
N ASN A 267 30.56 -10.32 -3.41
CA ASN A 267 30.49 -9.96 -4.84
C ASN A 267 31.83 -9.51 -5.42
N GLU A 268 32.76 -9.06 -4.59
CA GLU A 268 34.11 -8.63 -4.96
C GLU A 268 35.05 -9.83 -5.15
N LYS A 269 34.72 -10.98 -4.55
CA LYS A 269 35.50 -12.23 -4.66
C LYS A 269 35.01 -13.08 -5.84
N SER A 270 35.89 -13.94 -6.35
CA SER A 270 35.57 -14.88 -7.42
C SER A 270 34.69 -16.03 -6.93
N HIS A 271 34.18 -16.82 -7.88
CA HIS A 271 33.38 -18.02 -7.59
C HIS A 271 34.27 -19.16 -7.08
N THR A 272 34.76 -19.04 -5.85
CA THR A 272 35.42 -20.16 -5.14
C THR A 272 34.35 -21.01 -4.43
N LYS A 273 34.63 -22.29 -4.15
CA LYS A 273 33.67 -23.19 -3.45
C LYS A 273 33.11 -22.61 -2.16
N ILE A 274 33.94 -21.90 -1.39
CA ILE A 274 33.54 -21.29 -0.11
C ILE A 274 32.81 -19.96 -0.25
N ASN A 275 32.85 -19.34 -1.43
CA ASN A 275 32.24 -18.03 -1.70
C ASN A 275 30.97 -18.15 -2.54
N VAL A 276 30.41 -19.35 -2.72
CA VAL A 276 29.21 -19.56 -3.53
C VAL A 276 28.15 -20.35 -2.80
N LEU A 277 26.89 -20.02 -3.06
CA LEU A 277 25.73 -20.76 -2.57
C LEU A 277 24.80 -21.10 -3.75
N PRO A 278 24.11 -22.26 -3.69
CA PRO A 278 23.17 -22.63 -4.74
C PRO A 278 21.97 -21.67 -4.74
N CYS A 279 21.65 -21.07 -5.88
CA CYS A 279 20.62 -20.05 -6.01
C CYS A 279 19.85 -20.20 -7.34
N CYS A 280 18.57 -19.87 -7.36
CA CYS A 280 17.80 -19.91 -8.60
C CYS A 280 18.08 -18.68 -9.48
N PRO A 281 17.83 -18.74 -10.80
CA PRO A 281 18.15 -17.65 -11.72
C PRO A 281 17.35 -16.38 -11.41
N TYR A 282 16.16 -16.53 -10.84
CA TYR A 282 15.30 -15.41 -10.45
C TYR A 282 15.91 -14.63 -9.28
N CYS A 283 16.31 -15.33 -8.21
CA CYS A 283 16.94 -14.74 -7.04
C CYS A 283 18.32 -14.16 -7.36
N ASN A 284 19.11 -14.86 -8.18
CA ASN A 284 20.47 -14.43 -8.55
C ASN A 284 20.50 -13.18 -9.46
N ASN A 285 19.39 -12.84 -10.12
CA ASN A 285 19.29 -11.67 -11.00
C ASN A 285 18.68 -10.43 -10.34
N LEU A 286 18.37 -10.49 -9.03
CA LEU A 286 17.86 -9.32 -8.33
C LEU A 286 18.97 -8.24 -8.28
N PRO A 287 18.73 -7.03 -8.83
CA PRO A 287 19.75 -5.98 -8.90
C PRO A 287 20.02 -5.43 -7.50
N MET A 288 21.01 -5.99 -6.81
CA MET A 288 21.47 -5.47 -5.53
C MET A 288 22.60 -4.47 -5.78
N THR A 289 22.21 -3.21 -5.92
CA THR A 289 23.15 -2.12 -5.69
C THR A 289 23.13 -1.82 -4.19
N ILE A 290 24.33 -1.60 -3.63
CA ILE A 290 24.65 -0.96 -2.34
C ILE A 290 25.35 -1.88 -1.34
N SER A 291 26.41 -1.30 -0.81
CA SER A 291 27.61 -1.77 -0.13
C SER A 291 27.44 -2.20 1.32
N ASN A 292 26.26 -2.59 1.78
CA ASN A 292 26.07 -2.94 3.20
C ASN A 292 25.63 -4.39 3.33
N GLN A 293 26.55 -5.25 3.74
CA GLN A 293 26.29 -6.63 4.13
C GLN A 293 25.17 -6.71 5.18
N GLU A 294 25.01 -5.68 6.03
CA GLU A 294 23.92 -5.54 7.01
C GLU A 294 22.54 -5.36 6.39
N VAL A 295 22.43 -4.61 5.27
CA VAL A 295 21.17 -4.47 4.52
C VAL A 295 20.85 -5.77 3.79
N TYR A 296 21.87 -6.51 3.35
CA TYR A 296 21.70 -7.84 2.78
C TYR A 296 21.26 -8.86 3.84
N ASP A 297 21.85 -8.86 5.03
CA ASP A 297 21.47 -9.76 6.12
C ASP A 297 20.07 -9.41 6.67
N SER A 298 19.70 -8.11 6.70
CA SER A 298 18.33 -7.66 6.96
C SER A 298 17.37 -8.13 5.88
N LEU A 299 17.61 -7.81 4.59
CA LEU A 299 16.76 -8.24 3.47
C LEU A 299 16.70 -9.75 3.32
N ARG A 300 17.75 -10.48 3.68
CA ARG A 300 17.79 -11.95 3.69
C ARG A 300 17.01 -12.53 4.86
N ASN A 301 17.02 -11.87 6.02
CA ASN A 301 16.12 -12.22 7.12
C ASN A 301 14.68 -11.87 6.75
N ASP A 302 14.42 -10.75 6.09
CA ASP A 302 13.10 -10.34 5.59
C ASP A 302 12.60 -11.23 4.44
N MET A 303 13.46 -11.69 3.54
CA MET A 303 13.14 -12.67 2.48
C MET A 303 13.16 -14.13 2.95
N ARG A 304 13.82 -14.44 4.07
CA ARG A 304 13.58 -15.70 4.80
C ARG A 304 12.21 -15.66 5.48
N ASN A 305 11.83 -14.48 5.96
CA ASN A 305 10.53 -14.13 6.50
C ASN A 305 9.52 -13.70 5.44
N ILE A 306 9.75 -13.95 4.14
CA ILE A 306 8.74 -13.85 3.08
C ILE A 306 9.12 -14.89 2.02
N LYS A 307 8.46 -16.05 2.00
CA LYS A 307 8.66 -17.03 0.92
C LYS A 307 7.44 -17.23 0.05
N ILE A 308 7.65 -16.83 -1.20
CA ILE A 308 6.87 -17.01 -2.41
C ILE A 308 6.64 -18.51 -2.62
N SER A 309 5.53 -19.03 -2.12
CA SER A 309 4.96 -20.29 -2.57
C SER A 309 3.50 -20.06 -2.93
N ASP A 310 3.28 -19.29 -3.99
CA ASP A 310 2.08 -19.40 -4.83
C ASP A 310 2.31 -18.83 -6.25
N CYS A 311 3.55 -18.93 -6.78
CA CYS A 311 3.79 -18.68 -8.20
C CYS A 311 3.52 -19.93 -9.05
N ALA A 312 2.37 -20.57 -8.79
CA ALA A 312 1.67 -21.41 -9.76
C ALA A 312 0.48 -20.62 -10.36
N ILE A 313 0.61 -19.31 -10.55
CA ILE A 313 -0.20 -18.55 -11.52
C ILE A 313 0.77 -17.81 -12.44
N ARG A 314 1.16 -18.48 -13.53
CA ARG A 314 1.70 -17.77 -14.70
C ARG A 314 0.67 -16.73 -15.13
N LYS A 315 1.11 -15.45 -15.20
CA LYS A 315 0.47 -14.26 -15.83
C LYS A 315 -0.50 -13.46 -14.91
N PRO A 316 0.02 -12.58 -14.03
CA PRO A 316 -0.19 -11.13 -14.32
C PRO A 316 1.02 -10.20 -14.05
N TYR A 317 2.04 -10.62 -13.30
CA TYR A 317 3.12 -9.69 -12.90
C TYR A 317 4.05 -9.28 -14.06
N LEU A 318 4.27 -10.19 -15.02
CA LEU A 318 5.06 -9.90 -16.23
C LEU A 318 4.32 -9.04 -17.26
N ARG A 319 2.98 -9.00 -17.23
CA ARG A 319 2.19 -8.17 -18.16
C ARG A 319 2.14 -6.72 -17.69
N ILE A 320 2.10 -6.47 -16.38
CA ILE A 320 2.10 -5.13 -15.81
C ILE A 320 3.50 -4.49 -15.89
N ALA A 321 4.58 -5.22 -15.59
CA ALA A 321 5.94 -4.66 -15.69
C ALA A 321 6.39 -4.42 -17.14
N SER A 322 5.95 -5.24 -18.11
CA SER A 322 6.20 -4.98 -19.53
C SER A 322 5.29 -3.88 -20.09
N GLN A 323 4.01 -3.82 -19.68
CA GLN A 323 3.09 -2.74 -20.07
C GLN A 323 3.46 -1.38 -19.46
N LEU A 324 4.04 -1.36 -18.25
CA LEU A 324 4.55 -0.13 -17.62
C LEU A 324 5.84 0.34 -18.29
N ASN A 325 6.75 -0.55 -18.69
CA ASN A 325 7.97 -0.19 -19.44
C ASN A 325 7.74 0.10 -20.93
N GLN A 326 6.59 -0.29 -21.48
CA GLN A 326 6.15 0.09 -22.82
C GLN A 326 5.38 1.41 -22.79
N LYS A 327 4.43 1.60 -21.85
CA LYS A 327 3.78 2.91 -21.59
C LYS A 327 4.76 4.01 -21.21
N ARG A 328 5.85 3.71 -20.48
CA ARG A 328 6.89 4.70 -20.14
C ARG A 328 7.76 5.12 -21.34
N ARG A 329 7.79 4.31 -22.41
CA ARG A 329 8.45 4.64 -23.67
C ARG A 329 7.51 5.33 -24.66
N ASP A 330 6.23 4.99 -24.64
CA ASP A 330 5.22 5.59 -25.53
C ASP A 330 4.76 6.98 -25.05
N VAL A 331 4.78 7.28 -23.74
CA VAL A 331 4.39 8.61 -23.21
C VAL A 331 5.44 9.70 -23.52
N ASN A 332 6.66 9.33 -23.89
CA ASN A 332 7.70 10.28 -24.32
C ASN A 332 7.70 10.54 -25.84
N ALA A 333 6.75 9.99 -26.60
CA ALA A 333 6.61 10.25 -28.02
C ALA A 333 5.14 10.60 -28.37
N GLN A 334 4.94 11.83 -28.87
CA GLN A 334 3.74 12.31 -29.59
C GLN A 334 2.49 12.58 -28.72
N HIS A 335 2.10 13.83 -28.43
CA HIS A 335 1.46 14.79 -29.37
C HIS A 335 0.69 14.11 -30.53
N HIS A 336 -0.62 13.84 -30.35
CA HIS A 336 -1.73 14.26 -31.24
C HIS A 336 -3.03 13.41 -31.13
N TYR A 337 -4.15 14.11 -30.90
CA TYR A 337 -5.54 13.94 -31.38
C TYR A 337 -6.48 12.75 -31.03
N LYS A 338 -7.67 13.18 -30.54
CA LYS A 338 -9.08 12.85 -30.90
C LYS A 338 -9.80 11.58 -30.38
N TRP A 339 -10.76 11.84 -29.48
CA TRP A 339 -12.21 11.52 -29.46
C TRP A 339 -12.76 10.26 -30.16
N LEU A 340 -13.63 9.53 -29.41
CA LEU A 340 -14.93 8.87 -29.73
C LEU A 340 -15.12 7.75 -28.67
N THR A 341 -16.21 7.55 -27.91
CA THR A 341 -17.59 8.07 -27.92
C THR A 341 -18.22 7.82 -26.55
N LEU A 342 -18.93 8.82 -26.02
CA LEU A 342 -19.54 8.88 -24.69
C LEU A 342 -21.06 9.09 -24.85
N GLN A 343 -21.74 8.17 -25.55
CA GLN A 343 -23.12 8.43 -26.02
C GLN A 343 -24.10 7.25 -25.96
N GLN A 344 -23.86 6.20 -25.16
CA GLN A 344 -24.76 5.03 -25.15
C GLN A 344 -25.12 4.45 -23.77
N ILE A 345 -24.79 5.12 -22.66
CA ILE A 345 -25.30 4.73 -21.32
C ILE A 345 -25.80 5.98 -20.59
N ILE A 346 -26.60 6.78 -21.28
CA ILE A 346 -27.57 7.69 -20.69
C ILE A 346 -28.84 7.46 -21.48
N GLN A 347 -29.67 6.53 -21.04
CA GLN A 347 -31.09 6.46 -21.38
C GLN A 347 -31.74 5.43 -20.46
N ASN A 348 -32.77 5.89 -19.75
CA ASN A 348 -33.69 5.18 -18.86
C ASN A 348 -33.29 5.17 -17.38
N MET A 349 -33.70 6.21 -16.65
CA MET A 349 -34.88 6.16 -15.76
C MET A 349 -35.14 7.58 -15.25
N ASP A 350 -36.19 8.21 -15.77
CA ASP A 350 -36.77 9.44 -15.23
C ASP A 350 -37.70 9.12 -14.05
N TYR A 351 -37.77 10.08 -13.12
CA TYR A 351 -38.64 10.24 -11.94
C TYR A 351 -38.35 9.36 -10.71
N ILE A 352 -37.85 10.02 -9.65
CA ILE A 352 -38.60 10.29 -8.40
C ILE A 352 -38.02 11.57 -7.75
N HIS A 353 -38.92 12.34 -7.17
CA HIS A 353 -38.76 13.69 -6.61
C HIS A 353 -37.84 13.78 -5.37
N VAL A 354 -37.09 14.88 -5.35
CA VAL A 354 -36.70 15.76 -4.22
C VAL A 354 -37.02 15.28 -2.79
N THR A 355 -35.95 15.12 -2.01
CA THR A 355 -35.88 15.64 -0.63
C THR A 355 -34.70 16.62 -0.58
N ASP A 356 -35.00 17.90 -0.73
CA ASP A 356 -34.20 18.98 -0.14
C ASP A 356 -34.44 18.86 1.36
N ASP A 357 -33.45 18.42 2.12
CA ASP A 357 -33.36 18.72 3.55
C ASP A 357 -31.86 18.84 3.88
N ASP A 358 -31.43 20.10 4.03
CA ASP A 358 -30.24 20.62 4.70
C ASP A 358 -28.88 19.88 4.57
N THR A 359 -28.10 20.23 3.54
CA THR A 359 -26.64 19.91 3.48
C THR A 359 -25.73 21.12 3.66
N ASP A 360 -26.21 22.13 4.38
CA ASP A 360 -25.38 23.27 4.76
C ASP A 360 -24.51 22.97 6.00
N SER A 361 -24.31 21.71 6.41
CA SER A 361 -23.37 21.40 7.50
C SER A 361 -22.46 20.19 7.22
N LEU A 362 -21.17 20.30 7.56
CA LEU A 362 -20.19 19.23 7.40
C LEU A 362 -19.93 18.54 8.75
N CYS A 363 -20.28 17.26 8.85
CA CYS A 363 -19.94 16.41 10.00
C CYS A 363 -18.65 15.63 9.71
N LEU A 364 -17.63 15.87 10.54
CA LEU A 364 -16.34 15.18 10.43
C LEU A 364 -15.96 14.54 11.77
N ALA A 365 -15.40 13.34 11.70
CA ALA A 365 -14.73 12.63 12.79
C ALA A 365 -13.24 12.55 12.46
N ILE A 366 -12.40 12.98 13.39
CA ILE A 366 -10.94 12.85 13.26
C ILE A 366 -10.55 11.58 14.01
N ALA A 367 -10.17 10.56 13.26
CA ALA A 367 -9.80 9.26 13.81
C ALA A 367 -8.28 9.14 13.97
N HIS A 368 -7.88 8.26 14.88
CA HIS A 368 -6.51 7.92 15.21
C HIS A 368 -6.01 6.76 14.35
#